data_AF-A0A1Y1QGL8-F1
#
_entry.id   AF-A0A1Y1QGL8-F1
#
_cell.length_a   1.000
_cell.length_b   1.000
_cell.length_c   1.000
_cell.angle_alpha   90.00
_cell.angle_beta   90.00
_cell.angle_gamma   90.00
#
_symmetry.space_group_name_H-M   'P 1'
#
loop_
_entity.id
_entity.type
_entity.pdbx_description
1 polymer ?
#
loop_
_entity_poly.entity_id
_entity_poly.type
_entity_poly.pdbx_seq_one_letter_code
_entity_poly.pdbx_strand_id
1 'polypeptide(L)'
;MKTIEDKEWQYLVNMPDEEIDFSDIPALTEEAWKNAVVGKFYRPVKQQVTVRIDADVLAWLQSAGAGYQTGLNQLLRDAMLKTLKRQNSEQHAA
;
A
#
# COMPACT_ATOMS: atom_id res chain seq x y z
N MET A 1 -11.43 22.94 -36.77
CA MET A 1 -12.40 23.71 -35.98
C MET A 1 -12.21 23.27 -34.54
N LYS A 2 -11.71 24.13 -33.64
CA LYS A 2 -11.43 23.72 -32.24
C LYS A 2 -12.76 23.51 -31.52
N THR A 3 -12.94 22.35 -30.89
CA THR A 3 -14.20 22.00 -30.21
C THR A 3 -14.36 22.83 -28.94
N ILE A 4 -15.57 22.83 -28.38
CA ILE A 4 -15.87 23.54 -27.11
C ILE A 4 -15.02 22.95 -25.98
N GLU A 5 -14.85 21.64 -25.98
CA GLU A 5 -14.01 20.89 -25.04
C GLU A 5 -12.54 21.38 -25.07
N ASP A 6 -11.95 21.56 -26.26
CA ASP A 6 -10.57 22.08 -26.38
C ASP A 6 -10.40 23.45 -25.71
N LYS A 7 -11.44 24.29 -25.72
CA LYS A 7 -11.40 25.62 -25.11
C LYS A 7 -11.55 25.56 -23.60
N GLU A 8 -12.40 24.68 -23.09
CA GLU A 8 -12.56 24.44 -21.65
C GLU A 8 -11.28 23.86 -21.04
N TRP A 9 -10.64 22.90 -21.70
CA TRP A 9 -9.35 22.36 -21.28
C TRP A 9 -8.26 23.43 -21.21
N GLN A 10 -8.16 24.27 -22.24
CA GLN A 10 -7.18 25.37 -22.25
C GLN A 10 -7.48 26.41 -21.18
N TYR A 11 -8.74 26.65 -20.85
CA TYR A 11 -9.12 27.53 -19.74
C TYR A 11 -8.65 26.96 -18.40
N LEU A 12 -8.94 25.69 -18.10
CA LEU A 12 -8.55 25.04 -16.84
C LEU A 12 -7.03 24.95 -16.66
N VAL A 13 -6.28 24.69 -17.74
CA VAL A 13 -4.82 24.61 -17.68
C VAL A 13 -4.16 25.97 -17.43
N ASN A 14 -4.79 27.06 -17.89
CA ASN A 14 -4.24 28.41 -17.75
C ASN A 14 -4.87 29.19 -16.58
N MET A 15 -5.79 28.58 -15.83
CA MET A 15 -6.39 29.17 -14.64
C MET A 15 -5.33 29.24 -13.51
N PRO A 16 -5.15 30.40 -12.86
CA PRO A 16 -4.27 30.52 -11.71
C PRO A 16 -4.87 29.81 -10.48
N ASP A 17 -4.01 29.29 -9.60
CA ASP A 17 -4.44 28.50 -8.44
C ASP A 17 -5.39 29.27 -7.51
N GLU A 18 -5.29 30.59 -7.43
CA GLU A 18 -6.15 31.45 -6.62
C GLU A 18 -7.62 31.49 -7.10
N GLU A 19 -7.87 31.16 -8.37
CA GLU A 19 -9.22 31.10 -8.95
C GLU A 19 -9.86 29.71 -8.80
N ILE A 20 -9.13 28.72 -8.28
CA ILE A 20 -9.66 27.38 -8.01
C ILE A 20 -10.60 27.43 -6.81
N ASP A 21 -11.87 27.10 -7.04
CA ASP A 21 -12.88 26.98 -5.98
C ASP A 21 -12.70 25.68 -5.19
N PHE A 22 -12.48 25.82 -3.88
CA PHE A 22 -12.39 24.71 -2.91
C PHE A 22 -13.58 24.69 -1.92
N SER A 23 -14.67 25.39 -2.23
CA SER A 23 -15.83 25.50 -1.34
C SER A 23 -16.51 24.16 -1.03
N ASP A 24 -16.42 23.20 -1.96
CA ASP A 24 -16.95 21.85 -1.81
C ASP A 24 -15.98 20.88 -1.12
N ILE A 25 -14.68 21.15 -1.20
CA ILE A 25 -13.61 20.30 -0.65
C ILE A 25 -12.63 21.19 0.16
N PRO A 26 -12.92 21.41 1.45
CA PRO A 26 -12.04 22.22 2.30
C PRO A 26 -10.65 21.59 2.39
N ALA A 27 -9.62 22.45 2.42
CA ALA A 27 -8.24 22.01 2.56
C ALA A 27 -8.02 21.20 3.84
N LEU A 28 -7.22 20.14 3.73
CA LEU A 28 -6.93 19.25 4.86
C LEU A 28 -6.05 19.99 5.88
N THR A 29 -6.53 20.12 7.12
CA THR A 29 -5.77 20.79 8.19
C THR A 29 -4.62 19.92 8.70
N GLU A 30 -3.59 20.54 9.30
CA GLU A 30 -2.49 19.79 9.95
C GLU A 30 -3.00 18.84 11.04
N GLU A 31 -4.06 19.22 11.75
CA GLU A 31 -4.72 18.38 12.76
C GLU A 31 -5.36 17.13 12.15
N ALA A 32 -5.93 17.25 10.94
CA ALA A 32 -6.46 16.12 10.18
C ALA A 32 -5.32 15.21 9.69
N TRP A 33 -4.19 15.79 9.27
CA TRP A 33 -2.98 15.03 8.89
C TRP A 33 -2.35 14.27 10.07
N LYS A 34 -2.40 14.83 11.28
CA LYS A 34 -1.82 14.20 12.48
C LYS A 34 -2.36 12.80 12.75
N ASN A 35 -3.62 12.55 12.38
CA ASN A 35 -4.29 11.26 12.57
C ASN A 35 -4.34 10.43 11.28
N ALA A 36 -3.66 10.84 10.21
CA ALA A 36 -3.64 10.11 8.96
C ALA A 36 -2.96 8.74 9.13
N VAL A 37 -3.65 7.69 8.70
CA VAL A 37 -3.12 6.32 8.72
C VAL A 37 -2.65 5.95 7.32
N VAL A 38 -1.34 5.82 7.16
CA VAL A 38 -0.74 5.33 5.92
C VAL A 38 -1.23 3.91 5.66
N GLY A 39 -1.76 3.66 4.45
CA GLY A 39 -2.16 2.32 4.03
C GLY A 39 -3.48 1.83 4.65
N LYS A 40 -4.35 2.71 5.19
CA LYS A 40 -5.67 2.33 5.72
C LYS A 40 -6.50 1.43 4.78
N PHE A 41 -6.38 1.67 3.47
CA PHE A 41 -7.10 0.91 2.44
C PHE A 41 -6.24 -0.13 1.73
N TYR A 42 -4.98 -0.28 2.12
CA TYR A 42 -4.10 -1.27 1.51
C TYR A 42 -4.53 -2.68 1.94
N ARG A 43 -4.88 -3.51 0.95
CA ARG A 43 -5.17 -4.93 1.14
C ARG A 43 -4.18 -5.73 0.30
N PRO A 44 -3.31 -6.56 0.90
CA PRO A 44 -2.44 -7.43 0.13
C PRO A 44 -3.25 -8.35 -0.77
N VAL A 45 -2.94 -8.35 -2.07
CA VAL A 45 -3.50 -9.31 -3.01
C VAL A 45 -2.87 -10.67 -2.73
N LYS A 46 -3.67 -11.63 -2.27
CA LYS A 46 -3.23 -13.00 -2.03
C LYS A 46 -3.27 -13.76 -3.35
N GLN A 47 -2.15 -14.37 -3.72
CA GLN A 47 -2.09 -15.27 -4.86
C GLN A 47 -2.21 -16.71 -4.39
N GLN A 48 -3.11 -17.48 -5.02
CA GLN A 48 -3.24 -18.90 -4.75
C GLN A 48 -2.12 -19.64 -5.49
N VAL A 49 -1.17 -20.18 -4.73
CA VAL A 49 -0.05 -20.98 -5.24
C VAL A 49 -0.05 -22.35 -4.58
N THR A 50 0.33 -23.39 -5.32
CA THR A 50 0.52 -24.73 -4.76
C THR A 50 1.98 -24.92 -4.39
N VAL A 51 2.24 -25.10 -3.09
CA VAL A 51 3.59 -25.31 -2.53
C VAL A 51 3.59 -26.61 -1.72
N ARG A 52 4.70 -27.33 -1.75
CA ARG A 52 4.94 -28.49 -0.86
C ARG A 52 5.62 -28.01 0.42
N ILE A 53 5.11 -28.45 1.56
CA ILE A 53 5.61 -28.12 2.90
C ILE A 53 5.84 -29.44 3.61
N ASP A 54 6.91 -29.54 4.40
CA ASP A 54 7.21 -30.72 5.20
C ASP A 54 6.10 -30.98 6.24
N ALA A 55 5.88 -32.26 6.54
CA ALA A 55 4.74 -32.70 7.35
C ALA A 55 4.82 -32.22 8.81
N ASP A 56 6.03 -32.15 9.37
CA ASP A 56 6.31 -31.65 10.71
C ASP A 56 6.08 -30.13 10.82
N VAL A 57 6.54 -29.37 9.83
CA VAL A 57 6.30 -27.93 9.71
C VAL A 57 4.81 -27.64 9.60
N LEU A 58 4.08 -28.42 8.79
CA LEU A 58 2.64 -28.29 8.66
C LEU A 58 1.91 -28.59 9.98
N ALA A 59 2.32 -29.65 10.71
CA ALA A 59 1.75 -30.00 11.99
C ALA A 59 1.96 -28.89 13.04
N TRP A 60 3.16 -28.31 13.09
CA TRP A 60 3.46 -27.17 13.95
C TRP A 60 2.65 -25.92 13.60
N LEU A 61 2.47 -25.62 12.31
CA LEU A 61 1.62 -24.49 11.89
C LEU A 61 0.16 -24.69 12.30
N GLN A 62 -0.35 -25.92 12.22
CA GLN A 62 -1.71 -26.26 12.60
C GLN A 62 -1.90 -26.26 14.13
N SER A 63 -0.86 -26.54 14.91
CA SER A 63 -0.96 -26.51 16.38
C SER A 63 -1.23 -25.10 16.94
N ALA A 64 -0.98 -24.04 16.15
CA ALA A 64 -1.28 -22.66 16.51
C ALA A 64 -2.78 -22.30 16.43
N GLY A 65 -3.64 -23.22 15.98
CA GLY A 65 -5.10 -23.06 15.97
C GLY A 65 -5.70 -22.70 14.61
N ALA A 66 -6.96 -22.26 14.63
CA ALA A 66 -7.71 -21.91 13.42
C ALA A 66 -7.06 -20.70 12.72
N GLY A 67 -6.75 -20.85 11.42
CA GLY A 67 -6.14 -19.78 10.61
C GLY A 67 -4.67 -19.98 10.26
N TYR A 68 -4.15 -21.22 10.30
CA TYR A 68 -2.75 -21.53 9.94
C TYR A 68 -2.32 -20.96 8.58
N GLN A 69 -3.22 -20.82 7.59
CA GLN A 69 -2.92 -20.18 6.31
C GLN A 69 -2.59 -18.68 6.45
N THR A 70 -3.34 -17.97 7.31
CA THR A 70 -3.05 -16.57 7.65
C THR A 70 -1.73 -16.48 8.43
N GLY A 71 -1.49 -17.39 9.37
CA GLY A 71 -0.23 -17.50 10.12
C GLY A 71 0.98 -17.77 9.22
N LEU A 72 0.84 -18.68 8.25
CA LEU A 72 1.86 -18.99 7.26
C LEU A 72 2.24 -17.74 6.45
N ASN A 73 1.26 -17.00 5.95
CA ASN A 73 1.51 -15.79 5.17
C ASN A 73 2.18 -14.69 6.02
N GLN A 74 1.83 -14.59 7.31
CA GLN A 74 2.47 -13.67 8.25
C GLN A 74 3.96 -14.04 8.45
N LEU A 75 4.24 -15.33 8.69
CA LEU A 75 5.60 -15.84 8.89
C LEU A 75 6.49 -15.59 7.67
N LEU A 76 5.98 -15.86 6.47
CA LEU A 76 6.69 -15.59 5.22
C LEU A 76 6.97 -14.10 5.03
N ARG A 77 6.01 -13.24 5.35
CA ARG A 77 6.19 -11.77 5.29
C ARG A 77 7.27 -11.30 6.25
N ASP A 78 7.28 -11.79 7.48
CA ASP A 78 8.27 -11.41 8.49
C ASP A 78 9.67 -11.88 8.09
N ALA A 79 9.80 -13.09 7.56
CA ALA A 79 11.07 -13.60 7.02
C ALA A 79 11.57 -12.72 5.86
N MET A 80 10.70 -12.41 4.88
CA MET A 80 11.03 -11.54 3.74
C MET A 80 11.52 -10.16 4.19
N LEU A 81 10.81 -9.50 5.12
CA LEU A 81 11.20 -8.18 5.63
C LEU A 81 12.54 -8.20 6.36
N LYS A 82 12.83 -9.25 7.14
CA LYS A 82 14.13 -9.43 7.79
C LYS A 82 15.25 -9.58 6.75
N THR A 83 15.03 -10.36 5.70
CA THR A 83 16.00 -10.53 4.61
C THR A 83 16.26 -9.23 3.87
N LEU A 84 15.22 -8.48 3.53
CA LEU A 84 15.35 -7.18 2.86
C LEU A 84 16.11 -6.15 3.71
N LYS A 85 15.83 -6.07 5.01
CA LYS A 85 16.57 -5.19 5.93
C LYS A 85 18.06 -5.50 5.94
N ARG A 86 18.41 -6.79 5.99
CA ARG A 86 19.80 -7.25 5.95
C ARG A 86 20.49 -6.86 4.64
N GLN A 87 19.84 -7.08 3.50
CA GLN A 87 20.37 -6.71 2.19
C GLN A 87 20.61 -5.20 2.07
N ASN A 88 19.67 -4.37 2.52
CA ASN A 88 19.84 -2.92 2.49
C ASN A 88 20.99 -2.46 3.40
N SER A 89 21.17 -3.06 4.58
CA SER A 89 22.32 -2.75 5.44
C SER A 89 23.66 -3.17 4.85
N GLU A 90 23.70 -4.28 4.11
CA GLU A 90 24.91 -4.76 3.41
C GLU A 90 25.24 -3.87 2.20
N GLN A 91 24.24 -3.33 1.50
CA GLN A 91 24.41 -2.43 0.35
C GLN A 91 24.89 -1.02 0.73
N HIS A 92 24.54 -0.53 1.92
CA HIS A 92 24.99 0.79 2.41
C HIS A 92 26.32 0.74 3.19
N ALA A 93 26.84 -0.46 3.47
CA ALA A 93 28.14 -0.68 4.11
C ALA A 93 29.28 -0.93 3.12
N ALA A 94 28.98 -1.01 1.81
CA ALA A 94 29.91 -1.12 0.69
C ALA A 94 30.01 0.20 -0.08
#